data_AF-A0A4R9X3K4-F1
#
_entry.id   AF-A0A4R9X3K4-F1
#
_cell.length_a   1.000
_cell.length_b   1.000
_cell.length_c   1.000
_cell.angle_alpha   90.00
_cell.angle_beta   90.00
_cell.angle_gamma   90.00
#
_symmetry.space_group_name_H-M   'P 1'
#
loop_
_entity.id
_entity.type
_entity.pdbx_description
1 polymer ?
#
loop_
_entity_poly.entity_id
_entity_poly.type
_entity_poly.pdbx_seq_one_letter_code
_entity_poly.pdbx_strand_id
1 'polypeptide(L)'
;MLEPSETPRLRLLLDHFALIEDDREGWRVAHPLSEVLLLVVCGTIAAGDDFEDIADWGEDNVAFLRRFLPYYHGIPGARWLRLLMNRIDPGLFANCFQSWATAMRPDAPALVAIDGKTSRG
;
A
#
# COMPACT_ATOMS: atom_id res chain seq x y z
N MET A 1 -3.03 -10.98 17.68
CA MET A 1 -2.88 -12.31 17.06
C MET A 1 -3.64 -12.23 15.76
N LEU A 2 -2.96 -12.19 14.62
CA LEU A 2 -3.60 -12.01 13.30
C LEU A 2 -4.33 -13.31 12.93
N GLU A 3 -5.48 -13.23 12.28
CA GLU A 3 -6.20 -14.43 11.87
C GLU A 3 -5.36 -15.19 10.81
N PRO A 4 -5.36 -16.55 10.81
CA PRO A 4 -4.49 -17.33 9.92
C PRO A 4 -4.68 -17.03 8.42
N SER A 5 -5.82 -16.45 8.01
CA SER A 5 -6.10 -16.06 6.63
C SER A 5 -5.50 -14.71 6.20
N GLU A 6 -5.05 -13.88 7.14
CA GLU A 6 -4.53 -12.52 6.89
C GLU A 6 -3.03 -12.53 6.61
N THR A 7 -2.29 -13.36 7.35
CA THR A 7 -0.84 -13.55 7.21
C THR A 7 -0.40 -13.95 5.79
N PRO A 8 -1.08 -14.87 5.08
CA PRO A 8 -0.69 -15.27 3.72
C PRO A 8 -0.84 -14.13 2.71
N ARG A 9 -1.88 -13.30 2.83
CA ARG A 9 -2.15 -12.18 1.90
C ARG A 9 -1.19 -11.03 2.12
N LEU A 10 -0.89 -10.69 3.38
CA LEU A 10 0.14 -9.73 3.72
C LEU A 10 1.51 -10.20 3.22
N ARG A 11 1.84 -11.47 3.43
CA ARG A 11 3.11 -12.03 2.98
C ARG A 11 3.25 -11.93 1.46
N LEU A 12 2.20 -12.31 0.72
CA LEU A 12 2.16 -12.18 -0.73
C LEU A 12 2.39 -10.73 -1.18
N LEU A 13 1.70 -9.77 -0.56
CA LEU A 13 1.92 -8.34 -0.84
C LEU A 13 3.39 -7.96 -0.64
N LEU A 14 3.96 -8.26 0.53
CA LEU A 14 5.33 -7.86 0.83
C LEU A 14 6.36 -8.56 -0.06
N ASP A 15 6.12 -9.81 -0.47
CA ASP A 15 7.00 -10.53 -1.39
C ASP A 15 7.02 -9.89 -2.79
N HIS A 16 5.87 -9.47 -3.32
CA HIS A 16 5.79 -8.76 -4.61
C HIS A 16 6.40 -7.35 -4.56
N PHE A 17 6.40 -6.73 -3.39
CA PHE A 17 6.98 -5.41 -3.15
C PHE A 17 8.44 -5.44 -2.68
N ALA A 18 9.03 -6.63 -2.50
CA ALA A 18 10.41 -6.79 -2.03
C ALA A 18 11.47 -6.20 -2.98
N LEU A 19 11.09 -5.88 -4.22
CA LEU A 19 11.94 -5.18 -5.19
C LEU A 19 12.14 -3.69 -4.85
N ILE A 20 11.29 -3.12 -3.99
CA ILE A 20 11.43 -1.73 -3.55
C ILE A 20 12.41 -1.70 -2.40
N GLU A 21 13.59 -1.13 -2.65
CA GLU A 21 14.60 -0.94 -1.62
C GLU A 21 14.22 0.22 -0.68
N ASP A 22 14.39 0.00 0.62
CA ASP A 22 14.27 1.07 1.63
C ASP A 22 15.66 1.62 1.93
N ASP A 23 16.03 2.73 1.29
CA ASP A 23 17.32 3.40 1.49
C ASP A 23 17.36 4.29 2.74
N ARG A 24 16.27 4.33 3.52
CA ARG A 24 16.19 5.10 4.75
C ARG A 24 16.94 4.39 5.88
N GLU A 25 17.46 5.18 6.80
CA GLU A 25 18.06 4.66 8.02
C GLU A 25 16.97 4.07 8.93
N GLY A 26 16.92 2.74 9.06
CA GLY A 26 15.86 2.03 9.79
C GLY A 26 15.64 2.45 11.24
N TRP A 27 16.66 3.02 11.91
CA TRP A 27 16.54 3.53 13.29
C TRP A 27 16.00 4.97 13.37
N ARG A 28 15.85 5.67 12.23
CA ARG A 28 15.33 7.05 12.14
C ARG A 28 13.92 7.12 11.56
N VAL A 29 13.29 5.99 11.27
CA VAL A 29 11.95 5.93 10.67
C VAL A 29 10.91 5.49 11.70
N ALA A 30 9.85 6.30 11.86
CA ALA A 30 8.71 5.95 12.70
C ALA A 30 7.76 4.96 12.01
N HIS A 31 7.69 4.99 10.68
CA HIS A 31 6.82 4.13 9.88
C HIS A 31 7.67 3.21 8.99
N PRO A 32 7.75 1.91 9.32
CA PRO A 32 8.40 0.91 8.48
C PRO A 32 7.82 0.88 7.06
N LEU A 33 8.65 0.58 6.05
CA LEU A 33 8.18 0.57 4.66
C LEU A 33 7.01 -0.39 4.44
N SER A 34 6.99 -1.54 5.11
CA SER A 34 5.88 -2.50 5.03
C SER A 34 4.52 -1.91 5.45
N GLU A 35 4.50 -1.10 6.51
CA GLU A 35 3.28 -0.41 6.99
C GLU A 35 2.80 0.64 5.99
N VAL A 36 3.75 1.38 5.39
CA VAL A 36 3.46 2.36 4.36
C VAL A 36 2.91 1.70 3.11
N LEU A 37 3.55 0.63 2.63
CA LEU A 37 3.14 -0.07 1.41
C LEU A 37 1.76 -0.68 1.57
N LEU A 38 1.47 -1.32 2.71
CA LEU A 38 0.14 -1.83 3.00
C LEU A 38 -0.91 -0.70 3.02
N LEU A 39 -0.60 0.42 3.69
CA LEU A 39 -1.49 1.58 3.74
C LEU A 39 -1.78 2.14 2.35
N VAL A 40 -0.74 2.38 1.53
CA VAL A 40 -0.89 2.94 0.19
C VAL A 40 -1.69 2.00 -0.70
N VAL A 41 -1.40 0.69 -0.68
CA VAL A 41 -2.16 -0.30 -1.45
C VAL A 41 -3.64 -0.30 -1.06
N CYS A 42 -3.94 -0.35 0.23
CA CYS A 42 -5.32 -0.35 0.70
C CYS A 42 -6.04 0.97 0.40
N GLY A 43 -5.37 2.10 0.65
CA GLY A 43 -5.90 3.44 0.37
C GLY A 43 -6.16 3.67 -1.12
N THR A 44 -5.26 3.23 -2.00
CA THR A 44 -5.46 3.30 -3.46
C THR A 44 -6.67 2.48 -3.92
N ILE A 45 -6.95 1.34 -3.28
CA ILE A 45 -8.12 0.52 -3.62
C ILE A 45 -9.42 1.12 -3.06
N ALA A 46 -9.37 1.76 -1.89
CA ALA A 46 -10.55 2.16 -1.13
C ALA A 46 -10.95 3.64 -1.27
N ALA A 47 -9.99 4.54 -1.42
CA ALA A 47 -10.17 5.98 -1.13
C ALA A 47 -9.86 6.92 -2.30
N GLY A 48 -9.01 6.56 -3.27
CA GLY A 48 -8.79 7.36 -4.49
C GLY A 48 -7.35 7.74 -4.82
N ASP A 49 -7.20 8.78 -5.64
CA ASP A 49 -6.01 9.07 -6.48
C ASP A 49 -4.94 9.95 -5.80
N ASP A 50 -5.13 10.40 -4.56
CA ASP A 50 -4.16 11.25 -3.85
C ASP A 50 -3.82 10.80 -2.42
N PHE A 51 -2.79 11.43 -1.84
CA PHE A 51 -2.26 11.02 -0.54
C PHE A 51 -3.01 11.61 0.66
N GLU A 52 -3.83 12.63 0.45
CA GLU A 52 -4.76 13.15 1.46
C GLU A 52 -5.82 12.09 1.72
N ASP A 53 -6.47 11.60 0.66
CA ASP A 53 -7.50 10.58 0.75
C ASP A 53 -6.96 9.28 1.37
N ILE A 54 -5.74 8.87 0.98
CA ILE A 54 -5.08 7.68 1.55
C ILE A 54 -4.80 7.84 3.05
N ALA A 55 -4.34 9.01 3.49
CA ALA A 55 -4.03 9.26 4.89
C ALA A 55 -5.31 9.30 5.73
N ASP A 56 -6.33 10.02 5.27
CA ASP A 56 -7.62 10.14 5.96
C ASP A 56 -8.32 8.77 6.06
N TRP A 57 -8.33 8.00 4.97
CA TRP A 57 -8.83 6.62 5.00
C TRP A 57 -8.04 5.74 5.97
N GLY A 58 -6.71 5.90 6.01
CA GLY A 58 -5.83 5.18 6.93
C GLY A 58 -6.18 5.45 8.39
N GLU A 59 -6.42 6.70 8.76
CA GLU A 59 -6.81 7.10 10.12
C GLU A 59 -8.15 6.47 10.51
N ASP A 60 -9.14 6.53 9.62
CA ASP A 60 -10.46 5.91 9.83
C ASP A 60 -10.39 4.38 9.94
N ASN A 61 -9.39 3.75 9.32
CA ASN A 61 -9.26 2.29 9.20
C ASN A 61 -8.03 1.71 9.91
N VAL A 62 -7.41 2.46 10.84
CA VAL A 62 -6.19 2.00 11.54
C VAL A 62 -6.41 0.70 12.33
N ALA A 63 -7.62 0.50 12.87
CA ALA A 63 -7.99 -0.74 13.56
C ALA A 63 -8.00 -1.96 12.60
N PHE A 64 -8.40 -1.75 11.34
CA PHE A 64 -8.33 -2.78 10.30
C PHE A 64 -6.87 -3.06 9.90
N LEU A 65 -6.08 -2.01 9.66
CA LEU A 65 -4.67 -2.13 9.30
C LEU A 65 -3.85 -2.85 10.39
N ARG A 66 -4.20 -2.64 11.66
CA ARG A 66 -3.60 -3.31 12.83
C ARG A 66 -3.81 -4.82 12.91
N ARG A 67 -4.70 -5.37 12.07
CA ARG A 67 -4.86 -6.82 11.89
C ARG A 67 -3.77 -7.44 11.01
N PHE A 68 -2.92 -6.63 10.39
CA PHE A 68 -1.85 -7.08 9.51
C PHE A 68 -0.47 -6.67 10.03
N LEU A 69 -0.29 -5.40 10.41
CA LEU A 69 0.98 -4.86 10.90
C LEU A 69 0.74 -3.99 12.17
N PRO A 70 1.76 -3.68 12.98
CA PRO A 70 1.53 -3.04 14.28
C PRO A 70 0.99 -1.60 14.25
N TYR A 71 1.44 -0.77 13.31
CA TYR A 71 1.12 0.67 13.25
C TYR A 71 1.32 1.37 14.61
N TYR A 72 2.48 1.16 15.23
CA TYR A 72 2.80 1.68 16.57
C TYR A 72 2.72 3.21 16.63
N HIS A 73 3.17 3.88 15.57
CA HIS A 73 3.18 5.33 15.45
C HIS A 73 1.94 5.90 14.76
N GLY A 74 0.90 5.08 14.53
CA GLY A 74 -0.29 5.48 13.80
C GLY A 74 -0.04 5.58 12.30
N ILE A 75 -0.81 6.45 11.63
CA ILE A 75 -0.80 6.62 10.19
C ILE A 75 0.09 7.82 9.83
N PRO A 76 1.01 7.69 8.87
CA PRO A 76 1.77 8.83 8.38
C PRO A 76 0.86 9.83 7.65
N GLY A 77 1.01 11.11 7.94
CA GLY A 77 0.25 12.15 7.23
C GLY A 77 0.62 12.27 5.74
N ALA A 78 -0.33 12.76 4.94
CA ALA A 78 -0.25 12.88 3.48
C ALA A 78 1.06 13.50 2.95
N ARG A 79 1.56 14.57 3.60
CA ARG A 79 2.82 15.22 3.21
C ARG A 79 4.02 14.27 3.34
N TRP A 80 4.08 13.48 4.41
CA TRP A 80 5.16 12.54 4.62
C TRP A 80 5.05 11.36 3.64
N LEU A 81 3.83 10.87 3.40
CA LEU A 81 3.56 9.84 2.39
C LEU A 81 4.06 10.29 1.01
N ARG A 82 3.71 11.51 0.57
CA ARG A 82 4.24 12.09 -0.68
C ARG A 82 5.76 12.06 -0.75
N LEU A 83 6.42 12.52 0.30
CA LEU A 83 7.88 12.60 0.33
C LEU A 83 8.53 11.22 0.21
N LEU A 84 7.97 10.21 0.89
CA LEU A 84 8.48 8.84 0.80
C LEU A 84 8.19 8.22 -0.56
N MET A 85 6.95 8.32 -1.04
CA MET A 85 6.52 7.71 -2.30
C MET A 85 7.22 8.33 -3.51
N ASN A 86 7.59 9.61 -3.45
CA ASN A 86 8.42 10.27 -4.49
C ASN A 86 9.87 9.74 -4.56
N ARG A 87 10.34 8.97 -3.57
CA ARG A 87 11.64 8.29 -3.60
C ARG A 87 11.56 6.95 -4.31
N ILE A 88 10.35 6.41 -4.47
CA ILE A 88 10.10 5.12 -5.12
C ILE A 88 9.85 5.39 -6.60
N ASP A 89 10.50 4.62 -7.47
CA ASP A 89 10.21 4.69 -8.90
C ASP A 89 8.72 4.36 -9.15
N PRO A 90 7.94 5.26 -9.78
CA PRO A 90 6.51 5.05 -9.95
C PRO A 90 6.20 3.85 -10.85
N GLY A 91 7.08 3.54 -11.82
CA GLY A 91 6.95 2.36 -12.67
C GLY A 91 7.17 1.07 -11.90
N LEU A 92 8.18 1.02 -11.03
CA LEU A 92 8.46 -0.11 -10.14
C LEU A 92 7.28 -0.37 -9.20
N PHE A 93 6.76 0.68 -8.54
CA PHE A 93 5.61 0.55 -7.68
C PHE A 93 4.39 0.00 -8.43
N ALA A 94 4.08 0.55 -9.61
CA ALA A 94 2.97 0.10 -10.44
C ALA A 94 3.14 -1.37 -10.87
N ASN A 95 4.35 -1.79 -11.23
CA ASN A 95 4.65 -3.17 -11.60
C ASN A 95 4.47 -4.13 -10.41
N CYS A 96 4.98 -3.77 -9.22
CA CYS A 96 4.78 -4.53 -7.99
C CYS A 96 3.28 -4.67 -7.67
N PHE A 97 2.53 -3.56 -7.73
CA PHE A 97 1.10 -3.53 -7.49
C PHE A 97 0.32 -4.43 -8.46
N GLN A 98 0.56 -4.31 -9.76
CA GLN A 98 -0.11 -5.12 -10.78
C GLN A 98 0.21 -6.61 -10.65
N SER A 99 1.49 -6.93 -10.39
CA SER A 99 1.95 -8.29 -10.16
C SER A 99 1.25 -8.93 -8.96
N TRP A 100 1.20 -8.20 -7.84
CA TRP A 100 0.47 -8.63 -6.64
C TRP A 100 -1.03 -8.77 -6.88
N ALA A 101 -1.66 -7.78 -7.52
CA ALA A 101 -3.10 -7.80 -7.80
C ALA A 101 -3.50 -9.00 -8.67
N THR A 102 -2.64 -9.37 -9.64
CA THR A 102 -2.82 -10.57 -10.47
C THR A 102 -2.69 -11.84 -9.63
N ALA A 103 -1.67 -11.93 -8.77
CA ALA A 103 -1.47 -13.09 -7.90
C ALA A 103 -2.59 -13.28 -6.86
N MET A 104 -3.27 -12.20 -6.46
CA MET A 104 -4.43 -12.24 -5.56
C MET A 104 -5.68 -12.88 -6.21
N ARG A 105 -5.74 -12.99 -7.54
CA ARG A 105 -6.86 -13.62 -8.26
C ARG A 105 -6.37 -14.55 -9.37
N PRO A 106 -5.80 -15.72 -9.04
CA PRO A 106 -5.30 -16.67 -10.04
C PRO A 106 -6.39 -17.17 -11.00
N ASP A 107 -7.65 -17.18 -10.55
CA ASP A 107 -8.79 -17.73 -11.31
C ASP A 107 -9.65 -16.66 -12.02
N ALA A 108 -9.30 -15.37 -11.92
CA ALA A 108 -10.08 -14.33 -12.57
C ALA A 108 -9.61 -14.12 -14.02
N PRO A 109 -10.51 -14.02 -15.01
CA PRO A 109 -10.12 -13.58 -16.35
C PRO A 109 -9.47 -12.20 -16.24
N ALA A 110 -8.46 -11.94 -17.07
CA ALA A 110 -7.71 -10.68 -17.13
C ALA A 110 -8.60 -9.51 -17.61
N LEU A 111 -9.58 -9.14 -16.79
CA LEU A 111 -10.41 -7.96 -16.98
C LEU A 111 -10.01 -6.93 -15.95
N VAL A 112 -8.88 -6.29 -16.20
CA VAL A 112 -8.54 -5.02 -15.54
C VAL A 112 -9.27 -3.93 -16.33
N ALA A 113 -10.57 -3.79 -16.09
CA ALA A 113 -11.24 -2.52 -16.32
C ALA A 113 -10.89 -1.62 -15.13
N ILE A 114 -9.66 -1.11 -15.09
CA ILE A 114 -9.39 0.15 -14.40
C ILE A 114 -9.94 1.19 -15.37
N ASP A 115 -11.23 1.50 -15.23
CA ASP A 115 -11.80 2.69 -15.84
C ASP A 115 -11.17 3.90 -15.14
N GLY A 116 -9.93 4.21 -15.53
CA GLY A 116 -9.31 5.49 -15.26
C GLY A 116 -10.05 6.53 -16.08
N LYS A 117 -11.17 7.05 -15.56
CA LYS A 117 -11.74 8.29 -16.08
C LYS A 117 -10.84 9.46 -15.67
N THR A 118 -9.69 9.58 -16.32
CA THR A 118 -9.08 10.90 -16.53
C THR A 118 -9.88 11.61 -17.62
N SER A 119 -10.97 12.24 -17.23
CA SER A 119 -11.60 13.31 -18.01
C SER A 119 -11.52 14.58 -17.19
N ARG A 120 -10.41 15.31 -17.36
CA ARG A 120 -10.39 16.75 -17.08
C ARG A 120 -10.73 17.43 -18.40
N GLY A 121 -12.01 17.75 -18.56
CA GLY A 121 -12.43 18.82 -19.46
C GLY A 121 -12.13 20.19 -18.86
#